data_AF-A0A5B7TSG2-F1
#
_entry.id   AF-A0A5B7TSG2-F1
#
_cell.length_a   1.000
_cell.length_b   1.000
_cell.length_c   1.000
_cell.angle_alpha   90.00
_cell.angle_beta   90.00
_cell.angle_gamma   90.00
#
_symmetry.space_group_name_H-M   'P 1'
#
loop_
_entity.id
_entity.type
_entity.pdbx_description
1 polymer ?
#
loop_
_entity_poly.entity_id
_entity_poly.type
_entity_poly.pdbx_seq_one_letter_code
_entity_poly.pdbx_strand_id
1 'polypeptide(L)'
;MKNIRIIAVLLCLGYVGLQNMNAQSTVADKQEEKVFKVQMLEVPDSVKETLKSYSGYKISKDVSYKLKSSNSKSDKIYRFKIERKNFPYILLVSEKGKVMGIESEEG
;
A
#
# COMPACT_ATOMS: atom_id res chain seq x y z
N MET A 1 -44.16 -53.32 8.30
CA MET A 1 -43.09 -53.88 7.45
C MET A 1 -42.19 -52.72 7.05
N LYS A 2 -41.04 -52.61 7.71
CA LYS A 2 -39.73 -53.14 7.27
C LYS A 2 -39.08 -52.21 6.22
N ASN A 3 -37.96 -51.60 6.65
CA ASN A 3 -36.74 -51.34 5.86
C ASN A 3 -36.38 -49.87 5.53
N ILE A 4 -35.97 -49.15 6.58
CA ILE A 4 -34.98 -48.07 6.55
C ILE A 4 -33.67 -48.62 5.95
N ARG A 5 -33.28 -48.29 4.71
CA ARG A 5 -31.90 -48.52 4.19
C ARG A 5 -31.50 -47.64 2.97
N ILE A 6 -31.70 -46.32 2.95
CA ILE A 6 -31.01 -45.44 1.96
C ILE A 6 -30.70 -44.04 2.54
N ILE A 7 -30.26 -43.94 3.81
CA ILE A 7 -29.84 -42.64 4.39
C ILE A 7 -28.32 -42.58 4.62
N ALA A 8 -27.59 -43.68 4.37
CA ALA A 8 -26.17 -43.79 4.69
C ALA A 8 -25.20 -43.62 3.49
N VAL A 9 -25.67 -43.18 2.31
CA VAL A 9 -24.81 -43.00 1.10
C VAL A 9 -25.01 -41.63 0.44
N LEU A 10 -25.48 -40.64 1.18
CA LEU A 10 -25.45 -39.23 0.74
C LEU A 10 -24.66 -38.34 1.70
N LEU A 11 -24.18 -38.92 2.81
CA LEU A 11 -23.45 -38.21 3.85
C LEU A 11 -21.92 -38.23 3.68
N CYS A 12 -21.38 -38.88 2.64
CA CYS A 12 -19.93 -38.95 2.38
C CYS A 12 -19.43 -38.01 1.26
N LEU A 13 -20.32 -37.27 0.58
CA LEU A 13 -19.92 -36.20 -0.36
C LEU A 13 -20.02 -34.79 0.25
N GLY A 14 -20.63 -34.65 1.43
CA GLY A 14 -20.76 -33.35 2.11
C GLY A 14 -19.56 -32.92 2.95
N TYR A 15 -18.61 -33.82 3.23
CA TYR A 15 -17.53 -33.56 4.21
C TYR A 15 -16.22 -33.03 3.60
N VAL A 16 -16.14 -32.88 2.26
CA VAL A 16 -14.99 -32.26 1.58
C VAL A 16 -15.29 -30.81 1.12
N GLY A 17 -16.51 -30.32 1.32
CA GLY A 17 -16.87 -28.92 0.99
C GLY A 17 -16.63 -27.91 2.12
N LEU A 18 -16.43 -28.38 3.36
CA LEU A 18 -16.47 -27.54 4.57
C LEU A 18 -15.09 -27.26 5.18
N GLN A 19 -14.03 -27.40 4.39
CA GLN A 19 -12.68 -26.90 4.71
C GLN A 19 -12.17 -25.83 3.73
N ASN A 20 -13.04 -25.26 2.88
CA ASN A 20 -12.80 -23.91 2.35
C ASN A 20 -13.33 -22.88 3.33
N MET A 21 -12.64 -22.83 4.47
CA MET A 21 -12.65 -21.74 5.43
C MET A 21 -12.49 -20.39 4.71
N ASN A 22 -13.43 -19.49 4.94
CA ASN A 22 -13.19 -18.06 5.14
C ASN A 22 -12.31 -17.33 4.11
N ALA A 23 -12.74 -17.22 2.86
CA ALA A 23 -12.14 -16.24 1.95
C ALA A 23 -13.15 -15.59 0.97
N GLN A 24 -14.42 -15.52 1.33
CA GLN A 24 -15.37 -14.69 0.57
C GLN A 24 -16.29 -13.95 1.53
N SER A 25 -15.85 -12.76 1.93
CA SER A 25 -16.65 -11.54 2.11
C SER A 25 -15.95 -10.64 3.11
N THR A 26 -14.89 -9.98 2.66
CA THR A 26 -14.79 -8.56 2.97
C THR A 26 -14.21 -7.97 1.70
N VAL A 27 -15.09 -7.31 0.95
CA VAL A 27 -14.81 -6.13 0.15
C VAL A 27 -13.31 -5.80 0.24
N ALA A 28 -12.56 -6.26 -0.75
CA ALA A 28 -11.31 -5.61 -1.07
C ALA A 28 -11.70 -4.19 -1.48
N ASP A 29 -11.98 -3.35 -0.48
CA ASP A 29 -11.47 -2.01 -0.45
C ASP A 29 -9.98 -2.22 -0.68
N LYS A 30 -9.62 -2.33 -1.97
CA LYS A 30 -8.44 -1.64 -2.44
C LYS A 30 -8.64 -0.25 -1.86
N GLN A 31 -8.10 -0.03 -0.66
CA GLN A 31 -7.67 1.28 -0.27
C GLN A 31 -6.72 1.63 -1.39
N GLU A 32 -7.26 2.19 -2.47
CA GLU A 32 -6.49 2.98 -3.41
C GLU A 32 -5.70 3.87 -2.49
N GLU A 33 -4.41 3.59 -2.39
CA GLU A 33 -3.50 4.29 -1.50
C GLU A 33 -3.63 5.76 -1.91
N LYS A 34 -4.46 6.53 -1.19
CA LYS A 34 -4.90 7.84 -1.69
C LYS A 34 -3.67 8.72 -1.74
N VAL A 35 -3.22 8.99 -2.97
CA VAL A 35 -2.09 9.87 -3.24
C VAL A 35 -2.64 11.28 -3.42
N PHE A 36 -2.23 12.17 -2.53
CA PHE A 36 -2.64 13.57 -2.54
C PHE A 36 -1.53 14.39 -3.19
N LYS A 37 -1.86 15.22 -4.19
CA LYS A 37 -0.91 16.17 -4.77
C LYS A 37 -0.75 17.36 -3.83
N VAL A 38 0.47 17.87 -3.72
CA VAL A 38 0.80 18.99 -2.84
C VAL A 38 1.84 19.89 -3.49
N GLN A 39 1.80 21.19 -3.20
CA GLN A 39 2.81 22.12 -3.70
C GLN A 39 4.09 22.01 -2.86
N MET A 40 5.25 22.20 -3.49
CA MET A 40 6.55 22.17 -2.81
C MET A 40 6.65 23.18 -1.65
N LEU A 41 5.89 24.27 -1.70
CA LEU A 41 5.83 25.28 -0.62
C LEU A 41 5.22 24.72 0.67
N GLU A 42 4.24 23.82 0.54
CA GLU A 42 3.49 23.19 1.64
C GLU A 42 4.23 21.98 2.25
N VAL A 43 5.36 21.59 1.65
CA VAL A 43 6.23 20.53 2.16
C VAL A 43 6.98 21.04 3.41
N PRO A 44 7.01 20.28 4.52
CA PRO A 44 7.73 20.65 5.74
C PRO A 44 9.22 20.88 5.49
N ASP A 45 9.83 21.80 6.23
CA ASP A 45 11.24 22.12 6.07
C ASP A 45 12.16 20.93 6.37
N SER A 46 11.79 20.05 7.31
CA SER A 46 12.51 18.80 7.56
C SER A 46 12.57 17.90 6.32
N VAL A 47 11.51 17.86 5.52
CA VAL A 47 11.48 17.08 4.27
C VAL A 47 12.33 17.76 3.20
N LYS A 48 12.22 19.09 3.06
CA LYS A 48 13.05 19.87 2.14
C LYS A 48 14.54 19.73 2.44
N GLU A 49 14.91 19.70 3.71
CA GLU A 49 16.30 19.47 4.14
C GLU A 49 16.81 18.11 3.69
N THR A 50 16.01 17.05 3.88
CA THR A 50 16.35 15.70 3.41
C THR A 50 16.56 15.67 1.89
N LEU A 51 15.77 16.42 1.11
CA LEU A 51 15.95 16.50 -0.34
C LEU A 51 17.28 17.12 -0.77
N LYS A 52 17.90 17.98 0.04
CA LYS A 52 19.23 18.55 -0.26
C LYS A 52 20.29 17.44 -0.36
N SER A 53 20.16 16.38 0.43
CA SER A 53 21.03 15.20 0.37
C SER A 53 20.87 14.40 -0.94
N TYR A 54 19.80 14.65 -1.69
CA TYR A 54 19.53 14.07 -3.01
C TYR A 54 19.73 15.09 -4.15
N SER A 55 20.46 16.18 -3.91
CA SER A 55 20.74 17.23 -4.92
C SER A 55 21.48 16.72 -6.18
N GLY A 56 22.16 15.57 -6.10
CA GLY A 56 22.76 14.89 -7.26
C GLY A 56 21.77 14.14 -8.15
N TYR A 57 20.48 14.14 -7.79
CA TYR A 57 19.40 13.54 -8.55
C TYR A 57 18.57 14.64 -9.21
N LYS A 58 17.94 14.33 -10.34
CA LYS A 58 16.95 15.21 -10.93
C LYS A 58 15.62 14.98 -10.22
N ILE A 59 15.23 15.94 -9.37
CA ILE A 59 14.00 15.87 -8.57
C ILE A 59 12.86 16.54 -9.34
N SER A 60 11.73 15.84 -9.50
CA SER A 60 10.53 16.43 -10.11
C SER A 60 9.90 17.48 -9.19
N LYS A 61 9.26 18.48 -9.80
CA LYS A 61 8.48 19.50 -9.08
C LYS A 61 7.12 18.97 -8.61
N ASP A 62 6.67 17.86 -9.19
CA ASP A 62 5.44 17.17 -8.76
C ASP A 62 5.68 16.44 -7.44
N VAL A 63 5.13 17.01 -6.37
CA VAL A 63 5.14 16.40 -5.04
C VAL A 63 3.78 15.79 -4.76
N SER A 64 3.81 14.59 -4.19
CA SER A 64 2.60 13.98 -3.64
C SER A 64 2.88 13.43 -2.25
N TYR A 65 1.85 13.14 -1.49
CA TYR A 65 1.99 12.40 -0.25
C TYR A 65 0.90 11.32 -0.15
N LYS A 66 1.19 10.28 0.61
CA LYS A 66 0.22 9.30 1.06
C LYS A 66 0.05 9.39 2.58
N LEU A 67 -1.14 9.06 3.05
CA LEU A 67 -1.38 8.91 4.48
C LEU A 67 -0.97 7.50 4.89
N LYS A 68 -0.05 7.39 5.84
CA LYS A 68 0.23 6.13 6.50
C LYS A 68 -0.95 5.82 7.42
N SER A 69 -1.76 4.84 7.05
CA SER A 69 -2.82 4.35 7.93
C SER A 69 -2.18 3.58 9.08
N SER A 70 -2.04 4.23 10.23
CA SER A 70 -1.66 3.58 11.48
C SER A 70 -2.57 4.10 12.59
N ASN A 71 -2.98 3.18 13.48
CA ASN A 71 -4.19 3.20 14.31
C ASN A 71 -4.46 4.41 15.24
N SER A 72 -3.74 5.54 15.15
CA SER A 72 -4.06 6.75 15.95
C SER A 72 -3.53 8.08 15.41
N LYS A 73 -2.67 8.11 14.36
CA LYS A 73 -2.20 9.37 13.73
C LYS A 73 -1.99 9.16 12.24
N SER A 74 -2.51 10.09 11.44
CA SER A 74 -2.30 10.12 9.99
C SER A 74 -0.92 10.73 9.70
N ASP A 75 0.14 9.93 9.77
CA ASP A 75 1.47 10.37 9.37
C ASP A 75 1.55 10.50 7.84
N LYS A 76 1.95 11.66 7.33
CA LYS A 76 2.17 11.87 5.89
C LYS A 76 3.50 11.28 5.46
N ILE A 77 3.49 10.55 4.36
CA ILE A 77 4.68 10.11 3.62
C ILE A 77 4.70 10.85 2.30
N TYR A 78 5.60 11.81 2.18
CA TYR A 78 5.87 12.53 0.95
C TYR A 78 6.60 11.63 -0.05
N ARG A 79 6.22 11.74 -1.31
CA ARG A 79 6.70 10.97 -2.44
C ARG A 79 7.26 11.94 -3.46
N PHE A 80 8.55 11.78 -3.76
CA PHE A 80 9.27 12.61 -4.74
C PHE A 80 9.74 11.73 -5.87
N LYS A 81 9.37 12.07 -7.10
CA LYS A 81 9.98 11.46 -8.27
C LYS A 81 11.41 11.98 -8.40
N ILE A 82 12.38 11.10 -8.34
CA ILE A 82 13.80 11.40 -8.51
C ILE A 82 14.36 10.54 -9.65
N GLU A 83 15.25 11.10 -10.46
CA GLU A 83 15.87 10.39 -11.58
C GLU A 83 17.38 10.34 -11.38
N ARG A 84 17.95 9.13 -11.57
CA ARG A 84 19.39 8.89 -11.55
C ARG A 84 19.79 8.15 -12.81
N LYS A 85 20.68 8.72 -13.62
CA LYS A 85 21.15 8.10 -14.88
C LYS A 85 20.00 7.61 -15.77
N ASN A 86 18.96 8.43 -15.93
CA ASN A 86 17.73 8.14 -16.70
C ASN A 86 16.82 7.04 -16.14
N PHE A 87 17.05 6.56 -14.91
CA PHE A 87 16.12 5.66 -14.23
C PHE A 87 15.24 6.44 -13.23
N PRO A 88 13.91 6.36 -13.34
CA PRO A 88 12.98 7.01 -12.42
C PRO A 88 12.77 6.19 -11.14
N TYR A 89 12.84 6.87 -10.00
CA TYR A 89 12.57 6.32 -8.69
C TYR A 89 11.60 7.22 -7.92
N ILE A 90 10.93 6.65 -6.92
CA ILE A 90 10.11 7.37 -5.95
C ILE A 90 10.84 7.36 -4.61
N LEU A 91 11.31 8.52 -4.17
CA LEU A 91 11.82 8.71 -2.83
C LEU A 91 10.67 8.92 -1.85
N LEU A 92 10.60 8.10 -0.81
CA LEU A 92 9.62 8.20 0.25
C LEU A 92 10.23 8.88 1.49
N VAL A 93 9.62 9.96 1.96
CA VAL A 93 10.10 10.72 3.11
C VAL A 93 8.92 10.98 4.06
N SER A 94 9.07 10.63 5.33
CA SER A 94 8.08 10.99 6.35
C SER A 94 8.03 12.51 6.59
N GLU A 95 6.93 13.03 7.13
CA GLU A 95 6.78 14.45 7.50
C GLU A 95 7.93 14.98 8.38
N LYS A 96 8.59 14.12 9.15
CA LYS A 96 9.75 14.44 10.01
C LYS A 96 11.10 14.47 9.26
N GLY A 97 11.11 14.34 7.94
CA GLY A 97 12.33 14.29 7.14
C GLY A 97 13.04 12.92 7.13
N LYS A 98 12.56 11.91 7.86
CA LYS A 98 13.16 10.57 7.81
C LYS A 98 12.85 9.89 6.47
N VAL A 99 13.87 9.40 5.77
CA VAL A 99 13.72 8.58 4.56
C VAL A 99 13.10 7.23 4.94
N MET A 100 11.98 6.91 4.30
CA MET A 100 11.24 5.66 4.49
C MET A 100 11.67 4.58 3.51
N GLY A 101 12.15 4.97 2.32
CA GLY A 101 12.62 4.07 1.29
C GLY A 101 12.71 4.74 -0.06
N ILE A 102 13.15 3.98 -1.06
CA ILE A 102 13.15 4.35 -2.47
C ILE A 102 12.48 3.21 -3.21
N GLU A 103 11.42 3.52 -3.95
CA GLU A 103 10.70 2.59 -4.81
C GLU A 103 11.13 2.82 -6.27
N SER A 104 11.24 1.77 -7.06
CA SER A 104 11.32 1.94 -8.52
C SER A 104 9.94 2.40 -9.02
N GLU A 105 9.88 3.31 -10.01
CA GLU A 105 8.59 3.62 -10.64
C GLU A 105 8.07 2.44 -11.47
N GLU A 106 8.97 1.55 -11.89
CA GLU A 106 8.66 0.26 -12.51
C GLU A 106 8.38 -0.78 -11.41
N GLY A 107 7.11 -1.18 -11.31
CA GLY A 107 6.62 -2.19 -10.38
C GLY A 107 7.13 -3.60 -10.64
#